data_AF-A0AAD5GUP4-F1
#
_entry.id   AF-A0AAD5GUP4-F1
#
_cell.length_a   1.000
_cell.length_b   1.000
_cell.length_c   1.000
_cell.angle_alpha   90.00
_cell.angle_beta   90.00
_cell.angle_gamma   90.00
#
_symmetry.space_group_name_H-M   'P 1'
#
loop_
_entity.id
_entity.type
_entity.pdbx_description
1 polymer ?
#
loop_
_entity_poly.entity_id
_entity_poly.type
_entity_poly.pdbx_seq_one_letter_code
_entity_poly.pdbx_strand_id
1 'polypeptide(L)'
;MAAQRIITSITTNTSNPLLHSPSTFPITHHSLPTTTTIFTPHIPPRNTKLSTSVSGIWDAITGGPDSSRQALIAIRRGMVLFRQRGLSLYYLDRFEEGAEQFRIDVAQNPNDTEESIWCFLCEAQLSGAAEARKQFLEVGRDPRPVMREAYNMFKDGGDPEKLVDMFSKGRESEYFYASLYAGLYYESQNIADKAKHHIVASCKSLYGERSDDYMASLAKVHCICRNWEL
;
A
#
# COMPACT_ATOMS: atom_id res chain seq x y z
N MET A 1 12.04 -33.64 42.15
CA MET A 1 13.12 -34.40 41.49
C MET A 1 14.04 -33.42 40.81
N ALA A 2 15.24 -33.25 41.36
CA ALA A 2 16.33 -32.45 40.81
C ALA A 2 17.40 -33.42 40.29
N ALA A 3 18.11 -33.06 39.21
CA ALA A 3 19.27 -33.81 38.73
C ALA A 3 20.43 -32.86 38.37
N GLN A 4 21.37 -32.84 39.31
CA GLN A 4 22.82 -32.70 39.27
C GLN A 4 23.55 -32.41 37.94
N ARG A 5 24.52 -31.50 38.04
CA ARG A 5 25.70 -31.30 37.16
C ARG A 5 26.73 -32.41 37.34
N ILE A 6 27.49 -32.72 36.27
CA ILE A 6 28.88 -33.20 36.36
C ILE A 6 29.74 -32.46 35.32
N ILE A 7 30.91 -32.01 35.78
CA ILE A 7 31.98 -31.31 35.04
C ILE A 7 33.12 -32.28 34.83
N THR A 8 33.79 -32.25 33.68
CA THR A 8 35.24 -32.54 33.60
C THR A 8 35.89 -31.74 32.45
N SER A 9 36.97 -31.03 32.76
CA SER A 9 37.86 -30.30 31.85
C SER A 9 39.07 -31.19 31.48
N ILE A 10 39.88 -30.96 30.42
CA ILE A 10 41.25 -30.38 30.48
C ILE A 10 41.99 -30.55 29.11
N THR A 11 42.52 -29.42 28.59
CA THR A 11 43.77 -29.06 27.83
C THR A 11 44.38 -29.74 26.57
N THR A 12 44.72 -28.83 25.62
CA THR A 12 45.97 -28.59 24.82
C THR A 12 46.57 -29.64 23.88
N ASN A 13 46.83 -29.26 22.61
CA ASN A 13 48.19 -28.89 22.16
C ASN A 13 48.26 -28.37 20.71
N THR A 14 49.04 -27.31 20.52
CA THR A 14 49.57 -26.79 19.25
C THR A 14 50.91 -27.42 18.93
N SER A 15 51.13 -27.85 17.68
CA SER A 15 52.47 -27.87 17.04
C SER A 15 52.38 -28.15 15.52
N ASN A 16 52.93 -27.20 14.75
CA ASN A 16 53.26 -27.21 13.31
C ASN A 16 54.37 -28.26 12.98
N PRO A 17 54.62 -28.69 11.72
CA PRO A 17 55.44 -27.88 10.80
C PRO A 17 55.20 -28.02 9.27
N LEU A 18 55.82 -27.06 8.56
CA LEU A 18 55.98 -26.85 7.11
C LEU A 18 56.71 -27.99 6.36
N LEU A 19 56.44 -28.15 5.05
CA LEU A 19 57.48 -28.37 4.01
C LEU A 19 56.93 -28.11 2.58
N HIS A 20 57.74 -27.40 1.79
CA HIS A 20 57.55 -26.94 0.41
C HIS A 20 57.56 -28.04 -0.66
N SER A 21 56.87 -27.80 -1.80
CA SER A 21 57.49 -27.82 -3.14
C SER A 21 56.56 -27.24 -4.23
N PRO A 22 57.10 -26.54 -5.26
CA PRO A 22 56.32 -25.88 -6.31
C PRO A 22 56.10 -26.82 -7.50
N SER A 23 54.87 -26.87 -8.03
CA SER A 23 54.56 -27.58 -9.26
C SER A 23 54.40 -26.59 -10.41
N THR A 24 55.33 -26.66 -11.36
CA THR A 24 55.32 -25.93 -12.63
C THR A 24 54.50 -26.72 -13.65
N PHE A 25 53.36 -26.20 -14.08
CA PHE A 25 52.62 -26.69 -15.24
C PHE A 25 52.60 -25.61 -16.35
N PRO A 26 52.77 -25.98 -17.63
CA PRO A 26 52.90 -25.03 -18.72
C PRO A 26 51.54 -24.41 -19.10
N ILE A 27 51.51 -23.10 -19.30
CA ILE A 27 50.36 -22.37 -19.85
C ILE A 27 50.39 -22.53 -21.38
N THR A 28 49.49 -23.36 -21.91
CA THR A 28 49.13 -23.33 -23.33
C THR A 28 48.03 -22.30 -23.56
N HIS A 29 48.32 -21.26 -24.34
CA HIS A 29 47.31 -20.31 -24.83
C HIS A 29 46.46 -20.98 -25.91
N HIS A 30 45.32 -21.55 -25.54
CA HIS A 30 44.23 -21.81 -26.47
C HIS A 30 43.30 -20.59 -26.50
N SER A 31 43.41 -19.80 -27.57
CA SER A 31 42.42 -18.79 -27.92
C SER A 31 41.09 -19.47 -28.25
N LEU A 32 40.13 -19.42 -27.32
CA LEU A 32 38.72 -19.72 -27.64
C LEU A 32 38.20 -18.65 -28.60
N PRO A 33 37.47 -19.01 -29.66
CA PRO A 33 36.74 -18.02 -30.44
C PRO A 33 35.64 -17.44 -29.54
N THR A 34 35.77 -16.16 -29.19
CA THR A 34 34.69 -15.39 -28.59
C THR A 34 33.64 -15.13 -29.66
N THR A 35 32.72 -16.07 -29.86
CA THR A 35 31.48 -15.79 -30.58
C THR A 35 30.69 -14.80 -29.72
N THR A 36 30.84 -13.52 -30.03
CA THR A 36 29.96 -12.47 -29.51
C THR A 36 28.62 -12.69 -30.22
N THR A 37 27.73 -13.44 -29.59
CA THR A 37 26.33 -13.45 -30.00
C THR A 37 25.78 -12.06 -29.71
N ILE A 38 25.73 -11.21 -30.74
CA ILE A 38 24.98 -9.96 -30.70
C ILE A 38 23.51 -10.37 -30.57
N PHE A 39 23.00 -10.35 -29.33
CA PHE A 39 21.58 -10.53 -29.08
C PHE A 39 20.90 -9.23 -29.53
N THR A 40 20.51 -9.14 -30.80
CA THR A 40 19.61 -8.07 -31.24
C THR A 40 18.25 -8.36 -30.60
N PRO A 41 17.76 -7.54 -29.65
CA PRO A 41 16.42 -7.74 -29.11
C PRO A 41 15.44 -7.57 -30.29
N HIS A 42 14.74 -8.63 -30.62
CA HIS A 42 13.69 -8.58 -31.64
C HIS A 42 12.50 -7.83 -31.06
N ILE A 43 12.49 -6.50 -31.18
CA ILE A 43 11.37 -5.67 -30.75
C ILE A 43 10.22 -5.90 -31.74
N PRO A 44 9.09 -6.49 -31.33
CA PRO A 44 7.95 -6.66 -32.21
C PRO A 44 7.42 -5.28 -32.64
N PRO A 45 6.95 -5.15 -33.90
CA PRO A 45 6.48 -3.87 -34.42
C PRO A 45 5.28 -3.35 -33.63
N ARG A 46 5.20 -2.03 -33.46
CA ARG A 46 4.07 -1.35 -32.81
C ARG A 46 2.78 -1.74 -33.51
N ASN A 47 1.85 -2.34 -32.77
CA ASN A 47 0.58 -2.79 -33.32
C ASN A 47 -0.41 -1.62 -33.36
N THR A 48 -0.65 -1.10 -34.57
CA THR A 48 -1.49 0.08 -34.85
C THR A 48 -2.99 -0.14 -34.61
N LYS A 49 -3.40 -1.38 -34.30
CA LYS A 49 -4.80 -1.71 -33.97
C LYS A 49 -5.13 -1.50 -32.49
N LEU A 50 -4.14 -1.26 -31.63
CA LEU A 50 -4.38 -1.01 -30.21
C LEU A 50 -4.75 0.45 -29.96
N SER A 51 -5.66 0.68 -29.02
CA SER A 51 -5.93 2.04 -28.53
C SER A 51 -4.67 2.61 -27.86
N THR A 52 -4.60 3.94 -27.74
CA THR A 52 -3.43 4.64 -27.17
C THR A 52 -3.06 4.11 -25.78
N SER A 53 -4.05 3.71 -24.97
CA SER A 53 -3.80 3.14 -23.64
C SER A 53 -3.16 1.75 -23.71
N VAL A 54 -3.62 0.88 -24.61
CA VAL A 54 -3.12 -0.50 -24.72
C VAL A 54 -1.81 -0.55 -25.52
N SER A 55 -1.59 0.38 -26.47
CA SER A 55 -0.31 0.54 -27.16
C SER A 55 0.81 0.91 -26.19
N GLY A 56 0.53 1.72 -25.16
CA GLY A 56 1.52 2.05 -24.13
C GLY A 56 1.95 0.82 -23.31
N ILE A 57 0.99 -0.02 -22.89
CA ILE A 57 1.28 -1.27 -22.18
C ILE A 57 2.05 -2.24 -23.08
N TRP A 58 1.69 -2.33 -24.36
CA TRP A 58 2.40 -3.16 -25.33
C TRP A 58 3.86 -2.71 -25.49
N ASP A 59 4.09 -1.41 -25.68
CA ASP A 59 5.43 -0.84 -25.79
C ASP A 59 6.24 -1.07 -24.49
N ALA A 60 5.60 -0.99 -23.31
CA ALA A 60 6.23 -1.29 -22.03
C ALA A 60 6.70 -2.77 -21.92
N ILE A 61 5.87 -3.71 -22.37
CA ILE A 61 6.18 -5.16 -22.31
C ILE A 61 7.24 -5.55 -23.33
N THR A 62 7.18 -4.96 -24.52
CA THR A 62 7.97 -5.40 -25.68
C THR A 62 9.25 -4.61 -25.91
N GLY A 63 9.54 -3.62 -25.06
CA GLY A 63 10.73 -2.78 -25.19
C GLY A 63 10.63 -1.74 -26.31
N GLY A 64 9.42 -1.29 -26.63
CA GLY A 64 9.18 -0.23 -27.61
C GLY A 64 9.72 1.14 -27.17
N PRO A 65 9.63 2.17 -28.03
CA PRO A 65 10.04 3.54 -27.70
C PRO A 65 9.35 4.03 -26.42
N ASP A 66 10.08 4.69 -25.52
CA ASP A 66 9.60 5.13 -24.19
C ASP A 66 9.09 4.02 -23.26
N SER A 67 9.42 2.74 -23.51
CA SER A 67 8.94 1.58 -22.74
C SER A 67 9.06 1.75 -21.23
N SER A 68 10.18 2.29 -20.70
CA SER A 68 10.33 2.54 -19.26
C SER A 68 9.34 3.57 -18.72
N ARG A 69 9.07 4.64 -19.48
CA ARG A 69 8.08 5.65 -19.10
C ARG A 69 6.66 5.08 -19.16
N GLN A 70 6.36 4.29 -20.18
CA GLN A 70 5.07 3.63 -20.32
C GLN A 70 4.86 2.56 -19.25
N ALA A 71 5.89 1.80 -18.90
CA ALA A 71 5.87 0.85 -17.79
C ALA A 71 5.58 1.56 -16.47
N LEU A 72 6.24 2.68 -16.19
CA LEU A 72 5.99 3.49 -14.99
C LEU A 72 4.53 4.00 -14.94
N ILE A 73 4.00 4.48 -16.07
CA ILE A 73 2.60 4.94 -16.15
C ILE A 73 1.63 3.77 -15.94
N ALA A 74 1.87 2.62 -16.56
CA ALA A 74 1.05 1.43 -16.41
C ALA A 74 1.05 0.92 -14.96
N ILE A 75 2.22 0.89 -14.31
CA ILE A 75 2.36 0.53 -12.90
C ILE A 75 1.58 1.51 -12.01
N ARG A 76 1.76 2.82 -12.21
CA ARG A 76 1.01 3.84 -11.45
C ARG A 76 -0.50 3.73 -11.62
N ARG A 77 -0.97 3.49 -12.85
CA ARG A 77 -2.39 3.28 -13.12
C ARG A 77 -2.91 1.99 -12.47
N GLY A 78 -2.11 0.92 -12.52
CA GLY A 78 -2.42 -0.33 -11.84
C GLY A 78 -2.63 -0.14 -10.35
N MET A 79 -1.73 0.57 -9.66
CA MET A 79 -1.87 0.86 -8.22
C MET A 79 -3.18 1.60 -7.89
N VAL A 80 -3.59 2.57 -8.72
CA VAL A 80 -4.88 3.27 -8.53
C VAL A 80 -6.06 2.30 -8.66
N LEU A 81 -6.02 1.40 -9.63
CA LEU A 81 -7.10 0.41 -9.84
C LEU A 81 -7.18 -0.61 -8.71
N PHE A 82 -6.05 -1.00 -8.11
CA PHE A 82 -6.04 -1.92 -6.97
C PHE A 82 -6.67 -1.30 -5.72
N ARG A 83 -6.33 -0.04 -5.41
CA ARG A 83 -7.03 0.73 -4.38
C ARG A 83 -8.53 0.76 -4.60
N GLN A 84 -8.97 1.10 -5.82
CA GLN A 84 -10.39 1.18 -6.16
C GLN A 84 -11.11 -0.19 -6.04
N ARG A 85 -10.41 -1.29 -6.33
CA ARG A 85 -10.90 -2.65 -6.08
C ARG A 85 -11.10 -2.88 -4.58
N GLY A 86 -10.12 -2.56 -3.75
CA GLY A 86 -10.23 -2.70 -2.28
C GLY A 86 -11.43 -1.94 -1.73
N LEU A 87 -11.62 -0.69 -2.17
CA LEU A 87 -12.78 0.13 -1.80
C LEU A 87 -14.11 -0.49 -2.27
N SER A 88 -14.14 -1.04 -3.49
CA SER A 88 -15.34 -1.72 -4.00
C SER A 88 -15.68 -2.96 -3.18
N LEU A 89 -14.67 -3.72 -2.73
CA LEU A 89 -14.87 -4.89 -1.87
C LEU A 89 -15.48 -4.50 -0.52
N TYR A 90 -15.06 -3.38 0.06
CA TYR A 90 -15.66 -2.85 1.28
C TYR A 90 -17.16 -2.61 1.14
N TYR A 91 -17.60 -1.96 0.05
CA TYR A 91 -19.03 -1.69 -0.17
C TYR A 91 -19.84 -2.91 -0.66
N LEU A 92 -19.18 -4.01 -0.99
CA LEU A 92 -19.81 -5.31 -1.25
C LEU A 92 -19.84 -6.21 -0.01
N ASP A 93 -19.48 -5.67 1.16
CA ASP A 93 -19.33 -6.40 2.43
C ASP A 93 -18.33 -7.57 2.36
N ARG A 94 -17.41 -7.53 1.39
CA ARG A 94 -16.33 -8.53 1.19
C ARG A 94 -15.09 -8.11 1.96
N PHE A 95 -15.25 -7.87 3.26
CA PHE A 95 -14.24 -7.23 4.10
C PHE A 95 -12.94 -8.02 4.20
N GLU A 96 -12.99 -9.36 4.27
CA GLU A 96 -11.79 -10.20 4.35
C GLU A 96 -10.91 -10.02 3.10
N GLU A 97 -11.52 -10.08 1.91
CA GLU A 97 -10.82 -9.85 0.65
C GLU A 97 -10.34 -8.40 0.49
N GLY A 98 -11.10 -7.45 1.02
CA GLY A 98 -10.71 -6.04 1.07
C GLY A 98 -9.48 -5.82 1.94
N ALA A 99 -9.48 -6.34 3.16
CA ALA A 99 -8.35 -6.26 4.09
C ALA A 99 -7.08 -6.89 3.50
N GLU A 100 -7.20 -8.09 2.89
CA GLU A 100 -6.07 -8.75 2.24
C GLU A 100 -5.50 -7.91 1.08
N GLN A 101 -6.38 -7.34 0.24
CA GLN A 101 -5.96 -6.44 -0.85
C GLN A 101 -5.17 -5.24 -0.30
N PHE A 102 -5.67 -4.58 0.75
CA PHE A 102 -5.00 -3.41 1.33
C PHE A 102 -3.66 -3.76 1.99
N ARG A 103 -3.53 -4.94 2.59
CA ARG A 103 -2.25 -5.45 3.12
C ARG A 103 -1.23 -5.64 2.00
N ILE A 104 -1.64 -6.20 0.86
CA ILE A 104 -0.80 -6.35 -0.33
C ILE A 104 -0.39 -4.98 -0.88
N ASP A 105 -1.31 -4.01 -0.93
CA ASP A 105 -1.05 -2.68 -1.48
C ASP A 105 -0.07 -1.88 -0.59
N VAL A 106 -0.23 -1.93 0.74
CA VAL A 106 0.72 -1.32 1.69
C VAL A 106 2.11 -1.96 1.59
N ALA A 107 2.20 -3.28 1.40
CA ALA A 107 3.49 -3.96 1.24
C ALA A 107 4.24 -3.45 -0.01
N GLN A 108 3.53 -3.01 -1.05
CA GLN A 108 4.12 -2.42 -2.27
C GLN A 108 4.36 -0.91 -2.15
N ASN A 109 3.48 -0.19 -1.45
CA ASN A 109 3.60 1.25 -1.19
C ASN A 109 3.48 1.54 0.32
N PRO A 110 4.57 1.41 1.09
CA PRO A 110 4.53 1.49 2.55
C PRO A 110 4.37 2.91 3.10
N ASN A 111 4.03 3.90 2.26
CA ASN A 111 3.77 5.28 2.66
C ASN A 111 2.29 5.65 2.54
N ASP A 112 1.43 4.70 2.22
CA ASP A 112 0.04 4.96 1.89
C ASP A 112 -0.88 4.90 3.11
N THR A 113 -1.16 6.08 3.65
CA THR A 113 -2.03 6.22 4.82
C THR A 113 -3.45 5.75 4.57
N GLU A 114 -3.98 5.97 3.38
CA GLU A 114 -5.37 5.65 3.08
C GLU A 114 -5.58 4.14 3.06
N GLU A 115 -4.66 3.38 2.47
CA GLU A 115 -4.73 1.91 2.42
C GLU A 115 -4.71 1.29 3.83
N SER A 116 -3.87 1.83 4.72
CA SER A 116 -3.83 1.39 6.13
C SER A 116 -5.17 1.63 6.85
N ILE A 117 -5.76 2.82 6.69
CA ILE A 117 -7.07 3.14 7.27
C ILE A 117 -8.16 2.23 6.70
N TRP A 118 -8.18 1.99 5.39
CA TRP A 118 -9.19 1.13 4.77
C TRP A 118 -9.03 -0.34 5.13
N CYS A 119 -7.80 -0.83 5.31
CA CYS A 119 -7.55 -2.14 5.91
C CYS A 119 -8.20 -2.25 7.29
N PHE A 120 -7.95 -1.27 8.16
CA PHE A 120 -8.58 -1.21 9.48
C PHE A 120 -10.11 -1.20 9.39
N LEU A 121 -10.70 -0.41 8.48
CA LEU A 121 -12.14 -0.32 8.32
C LEU A 121 -12.75 -1.67 7.94
N CYS A 122 -12.13 -2.43 7.03
CA CYS A 122 -12.54 -3.80 6.74
C CYS A 122 -12.47 -4.71 7.98
N GLU A 123 -11.35 -4.68 8.69
CA GLU A 123 -11.14 -5.55 9.87
C GLU A 123 -12.05 -5.21 11.03
N ALA A 124 -12.40 -3.92 11.19
CA ALA A 124 -13.35 -3.46 12.18
C ALA A 124 -14.76 -3.99 11.90
N GLN A 125 -15.15 -4.19 10.64
CA GLN A 125 -16.43 -4.83 10.30
C GLN A 125 -16.43 -6.33 10.61
N LEU A 126 -15.26 -7.00 10.56
CA LEU A 126 -15.13 -8.43 10.85
C LEU A 126 -15.03 -8.75 12.35
N SER A 127 -14.27 -7.94 13.08
CA SER A 127 -13.81 -8.27 14.45
C SER A 127 -13.96 -7.14 15.45
N GLY A 128 -14.43 -5.97 15.02
CA GLY A 128 -14.57 -4.76 15.83
C GLY A 128 -13.31 -3.90 15.86
N ALA A 129 -13.49 -2.60 16.10
CA ALA A 129 -12.42 -1.60 16.08
C ALA A 129 -11.25 -1.90 17.04
N ALA A 130 -11.53 -2.49 18.21
CA ALA A 130 -10.49 -2.79 19.19
C ALA A 130 -9.53 -3.89 18.71
N GLU A 131 -10.05 -4.92 18.05
CA GLU A 131 -9.24 -6.02 17.51
C GLU A 131 -8.51 -5.58 16.23
N ALA A 132 -9.19 -4.87 15.34
CA ALA A 132 -8.58 -4.30 14.13
C ALA A 132 -7.37 -3.40 14.47
N ARG A 133 -7.46 -2.63 15.56
CA ARG A 133 -6.36 -1.74 15.99
C ARG A 133 -5.09 -2.51 16.37
N LYS A 134 -5.20 -3.73 16.90
CA LYS A 134 -4.02 -4.54 17.29
C LYS A 134 -3.18 -4.95 16.09
N GLN A 135 -3.78 -4.97 14.89
CA GLN A 135 -3.14 -5.39 13.64
C GLN A 135 -3.04 -4.23 12.64
N PHE A 136 -3.17 -3.00 13.14
CA PHE A 136 -3.16 -1.79 12.31
C PHE A 136 -1.87 -1.69 11.50
N LEU A 137 -2.01 -1.41 10.20
CA LEU A 137 -0.88 -1.35 9.27
C LEU A 137 -0.06 -0.09 9.50
N GLU A 138 1.20 -0.25 9.90
CA GLU A 138 2.09 0.90 10.04
C GLU A 138 2.66 1.34 8.70
N VAL A 139 2.46 2.61 8.35
CA VAL A 139 3.02 3.23 7.14
C VAL A 139 3.87 4.45 7.45
N GLY A 140 4.64 4.88 6.46
CA GLY A 140 5.43 6.11 6.51
C GLY A 140 4.59 7.36 6.66
N ARG A 141 5.25 8.47 6.99
CA ARG A 141 4.61 9.74 7.34
C ARG A 141 3.97 10.40 6.11
N ASP A 142 2.65 10.54 6.11
CA ASP A 142 1.92 11.28 5.07
C ASP A 142 2.32 12.77 5.05
N PRO A 143 2.57 13.38 3.87
CA PRO A 143 2.85 14.81 3.77
C PRO A 143 1.63 15.70 4.12
N ARG A 144 0.40 15.21 3.95
CA ARG A 144 -0.85 15.93 4.20
C ARG A 144 -1.16 15.95 5.71
N PRO A 145 -1.27 17.13 6.36
CA PRO A 145 -1.58 17.21 7.80
C PRO A 145 -2.86 16.48 8.19
N VAL A 146 -3.96 16.68 7.46
CA VAL A 146 -5.25 16.02 7.73
C VAL A 146 -5.15 14.49 7.74
N MET A 147 -4.36 13.92 6.82
CA MET A 147 -4.20 12.47 6.74
C MET A 147 -3.35 11.91 7.87
N ARG A 148 -2.33 12.66 8.33
CA ARG A 148 -1.56 12.25 9.51
C ARG A 148 -2.44 12.17 10.76
N GLU A 149 -3.29 13.17 10.97
CA GLU A 149 -4.17 13.20 12.14
C GLU A 149 -5.25 12.12 12.05
N ALA A 150 -5.83 11.90 10.86
CA ALA A 150 -6.75 10.79 10.64
C ALA A 150 -6.07 9.44 10.93
N TYR A 151 -4.88 9.20 10.37
CA TYR A 151 -4.10 7.99 10.61
C TYR A 151 -3.85 7.73 12.09
N ASN A 152 -3.37 8.73 12.83
CA ASN A 152 -3.12 8.62 14.26
C ASN A 152 -4.41 8.31 15.03
N MET A 153 -5.54 8.93 14.66
CA MET A 153 -6.84 8.65 15.28
C MET A 153 -7.26 7.19 15.08
N PHE A 154 -7.07 6.61 13.89
CA PHE A 154 -7.37 5.20 13.64
C PHE A 154 -6.40 4.26 14.38
N LYS A 155 -5.10 4.57 14.31
CA LYS A 155 -4.01 3.78 14.92
C LYS A 155 -4.09 3.74 16.45
N ASP A 156 -4.21 4.89 17.08
CA ASP A 156 -4.05 5.04 18.53
C ASP A 156 -5.39 5.24 19.25
N GLY A 157 -6.47 5.47 18.49
CA GLY A 157 -7.72 5.99 19.00
C GLY A 157 -7.67 7.51 19.13
N GLY A 158 -8.83 8.15 19.08
CA GLY A 158 -8.92 9.60 19.21
C GLY A 158 -10.34 10.11 19.20
N ASP A 159 -10.44 11.43 19.18
CA ASP A 159 -11.72 12.15 19.14
C ASP A 159 -11.93 12.72 17.72
N PRO A 160 -12.90 12.19 16.95
CA PRO A 160 -13.22 12.69 15.62
C PRO A 160 -13.60 14.16 15.57
N GLU A 161 -14.22 14.69 16.63
CA GLU A 161 -14.60 16.10 16.66
C GLU A 161 -13.37 17.01 16.71
N LYS A 162 -12.30 16.59 17.39
CA LYS A 162 -11.02 17.33 17.40
C LYS A 162 -10.37 17.32 16.03
N LEU A 163 -10.46 16.21 15.30
CA LEU A 163 -9.98 16.13 13.92
C LEU A 163 -10.70 17.16 13.04
N VAL A 164 -12.04 17.19 13.10
CA VAL A 164 -12.85 18.12 12.30
C VAL A 164 -12.60 19.58 12.71
N ASP A 165 -12.55 19.88 14.00
CA ASP A 165 -12.29 21.23 14.50
C ASP A 165 -10.93 21.76 14.04
N MET A 166 -9.88 20.93 14.11
CA MET A 166 -8.53 21.28 13.69
C MET A 166 -8.46 21.74 12.23
N PHE A 167 -9.28 21.18 11.34
CA PHE A 167 -9.30 21.48 9.91
C PHE A 167 -10.52 22.30 9.46
N SER A 168 -11.39 22.73 10.38
CA SER A 168 -12.62 23.47 10.09
C SER A 168 -12.39 24.79 9.37
N LYS A 169 -11.25 25.45 9.63
CA LYS A 169 -10.83 26.72 9.03
C LYS A 169 -9.68 26.54 8.02
N GLY A 170 -9.36 25.29 7.67
CA GLY A 170 -8.30 24.95 6.74
C GLY A 170 -8.73 25.09 5.29
N ARG A 171 -8.01 24.41 4.38
CA ARG A 171 -8.42 24.29 2.98
C ARG A 171 -9.72 23.49 2.89
N GLU A 172 -10.54 23.77 1.88
CA GLU A 172 -11.82 23.06 1.68
C GLU A 172 -11.63 21.53 1.61
N SER A 173 -10.54 21.07 0.98
CA SER A 173 -10.20 19.65 0.93
C SER A 173 -9.81 19.06 2.29
N GLU A 174 -9.17 19.84 3.17
CA GLU A 174 -8.80 19.37 4.51
C GLU A 174 -10.04 19.19 5.37
N TYR A 175 -10.98 20.13 5.33
CA TYR A 175 -12.27 19.97 6.01
C TYR A 175 -13.02 18.74 5.47
N PHE A 176 -13.08 18.56 4.15
CA PHE A 176 -13.72 17.40 3.53
C PHE A 176 -13.15 16.09 4.07
N TYR A 177 -11.82 15.90 4.00
CA TYR A 177 -11.20 14.66 4.46
C TYR A 177 -11.31 14.48 5.98
N ALA A 178 -11.18 15.55 6.76
CA ALA A 178 -11.36 15.47 8.21
C ALA A 178 -12.76 14.97 8.57
N SER A 179 -13.80 15.53 7.94
CA SER A 179 -15.18 15.13 8.16
C SER A 179 -15.47 13.72 7.62
N LEU A 180 -14.95 13.36 6.43
CA LEU A 180 -15.07 12.02 5.88
C LEU A 180 -14.49 10.96 6.83
N TYR A 181 -13.24 11.14 7.28
CA TYR A 181 -12.58 10.16 8.15
C TYR A 181 -13.13 10.17 9.58
N ALA A 182 -13.65 11.30 10.06
CA ALA A 182 -14.42 11.33 11.31
C ALA A 182 -15.67 10.46 11.23
N GLY A 183 -16.41 10.55 10.13
CA GLY A 183 -17.59 9.74 9.88
C GLY A 183 -17.29 8.24 9.82
N LEU A 184 -16.28 7.85 9.03
CA LEU A 184 -15.84 6.45 8.91
C LEU A 184 -15.34 5.89 10.26
N TYR A 185 -14.66 6.70 11.06
CA TYR A 185 -14.21 6.29 12.40
C TYR A 185 -15.40 6.07 13.34
N TYR A 186 -16.42 6.93 13.32
CA TYR A 186 -17.64 6.71 14.10
C TYR A 186 -18.38 5.45 13.65
N GLU A 187 -18.45 5.19 12.34
CA GLU A 187 -19.08 3.98 11.82
C GLU A 187 -18.35 2.72 12.27
N SER A 188 -17.00 2.71 12.25
CA SER A 188 -16.20 1.57 12.74
C SER A 188 -16.41 1.24 14.23
N GLN A 189 -16.94 2.20 14.98
CA GLN A 189 -17.30 2.06 16.39
C GLN A 189 -18.79 1.81 16.62
N ASN A 190 -19.57 1.58 15.55
CA ASN A 190 -21.02 1.40 15.58
C ASN A 190 -21.79 2.63 16.11
N ILE A 191 -21.29 3.85 15.90
CA ILE A 191 -21.94 5.11 16.30
C ILE A 191 -22.59 5.77 15.08
N ALA A 192 -23.69 5.17 14.61
CA ALA A 192 -24.31 5.48 13.32
C ALA A 192 -24.75 6.95 13.15
N ASP A 193 -25.35 7.56 14.17
CA ASP A 193 -25.86 8.94 14.05
C ASP A 193 -24.73 9.96 13.80
N LYS A 194 -23.62 9.80 14.51
CA LYS A 194 -22.43 10.65 14.31
C LYS A 194 -21.72 10.34 12.99
N ALA A 195 -21.67 9.07 12.60
CA ALA A 195 -21.15 8.68 11.30
C ALA A 195 -21.92 9.37 10.18
N LYS A 196 -23.26 9.27 10.20
CA LYS A 196 -24.14 9.94 9.24
C LYS A 196 -23.92 11.44 9.22
N HIS A 197 -23.89 12.08 10.39
CA HIS A 197 -23.67 13.52 10.50
C HIS A 197 -22.41 13.97 9.74
N HIS A 198 -21.28 13.32 10.02
CA HIS A 198 -19.99 13.70 9.43
C HIS A 198 -19.87 13.31 7.96
N ILE A 199 -20.31 12.13 7.53
CA ILE A 199 -20.27 11.75 6.11
C ILE A 199 -21.15 12.69 5.27
N VAL A 200 -22.37 13.01 5.73
CA VAL A 200 -23.25 13.95 5.01
C VAL A 200 -22.63 15.36 5.01
N ALA A 201 -22.03 15.81 6.11
CA ALA A 201 -21.33 17.09 6.16
C ALA A 201 -20.15 17.15 5.17
N SER A 202 -19.37 16.08 5.05
CA SER A 202 -18.31 15.97 4.04
C SER A 202 -18.87 16.11 2.61
N CYS A 203 -20.00 15.45 2.31
CA CYS A 203 -20.63 15.50 1.00
C CYS A 203 -21.15 16.90 0.65
N LYS A 204 -21.69 17.62 1.65
CA LYS A 204 -22.23 18.99 1.53
C LYS A 204 -21.17 20.09 1.62
N SER A 205 -19.92 19.73 1.90
CA SER A 205 -18.82 20.69 1.89
C SER A 205 -18.59 21.21 0.47
N LEU A 206 -18.02 22.41 0.36
CA LEU A 206 -17.72 23.03 -0.94
C LEU A 206 -16.85 22.13 -1.83
N TYR A 207 -15.90 21.41 -1.23
CA TYR A 207 -15.07 20.42 -1.92
C TYR A 207 -15.87 19.18 -2.31
N GLY A 208 -16.70 18.62 -1.42
CA GLY A 208 -17.51 17.44 -1.69
C GLY A 208 -18.54 17.63 -2.81
N GLU A 209 -19.09 18.85 -2.94
CA GLU A 209 -20.05 19.18 -3.99
C GLU A 209 -19.39 19.37 -5.36
N ARG A 210 -18.21 19.98 -5.41
CA ARG A 210 -17.60 20.49 -6.66
C ARG A 210 -16.42 19.71 -7.18
N SER A 211 -15.80 18.88 -6.34
CA SER A 211 -14.58 18.15 -6.72
C SER A 211 -14.90 16.90 -7.53
N ASP A 212 -14.07 16.65 -8.56
CA ASP A 212 -14.02 15.38 -9.29
C ASP A 212 -13.14 14.32 -8.58
N ASP A 213 -12.76 14.59 -7.33
CA ASP A 213 -12.00 13.66 -6.49
C ASP A 213 -12.77 12.35 -6.28
N TYR A 214 -12.05 11.22 -6.42
CA TYR A 214 -12.63 9.90 -6.24
C TYR A 214 -13.27 9.72 -4.86
N MET A 215 -12.63 10.23 -3.80
CA MET A 215 -13.12 10.14 -2.42
C MET A 215 -14.37 11.01 -2.19
N ALA A 216 -14.51 12.13 -2.90
CA ALA A 216 -15.74 12.93 -2.88
C ALA A 216 -16.92 12.16 -3.49
N SER A 217 -16.67 11.41 -4.57
CA SER A 217 -17.67 10.50 -5.14
C SER A 217 -17.95 9.31 -4.21
N LEU A 218 -16.91 8.74 -3.61
CA LEU A 218 -17.02 7.63 -2.66
C LEU A 218 -17.89 7.98 -1.45
N ALA A 219 -17.75 9.19 -0.91
CA ALA A 219 -18.57 9.66 0.21
C ALA A 219 -20.08 9.68 -0.14
N LYS A 220 -20.41 10.07 -1.38
CA LYS A 220 -21.80 10.03 -1.87
C LYS A 220 -22.30 8.60 -2.04
N VAL A 221 -21.46 7.70 -2.57
CA VAL A 221 -21.75 6.26 -2.65
C VAL A 221 -21.98 5.69 -1.25
N HIS A 222 -21.18 6.09 -0.27
CA HIS A 222 -21.35 5.69 1.12
C HIS A 222 -22.75 6.03 1.64
N CYS A 223 -23.20 7.28 1.45
CA CYS A 223 -24.56 7.69 1.81
C CYS A 223 -25.63 6.83 1.13
N ILE A 224 -25.47 6.52 -0.17
CA ILE A 224 -26.41 5.67 -0.91
C ILE A 224 -26.45 4.25 -0.31
N CYS A 225 -25.29 3.63 -0.08
CA CYS A 225 -25.18 2.29 0.51
C CYS A 225 -25.77 2.19 1.92
N ARG A 226 -25.80 3.30 2.67
CA ARG A 226 -26.37 3.38 4.03
C ARG A 226 -27.79 3.97 4.06
N ASN A 227 -28.38 4.27 2.90
CA ASN A 227 -29.68 4.93 2.78
C ASN A 227 -29.75 6.26 3.57
N TRP A 228 -28.70 7.06 3.48
CA TRP A 228 -28.61 8.39 4.09
C TRP A 228 -28.91 9.46 3.06
N GLU A 229 -29.87 10.32 3.39
CA GLU A 229 -30.23 11.46 2.56
C GLU A 229 -29.11 12.52 2.57
N LEU A 230 -28.73 12.93 1.36
CA LEU A 230 -27.89 14.09 1.10
C LEU A 230 -28.79 15.33 1.01
#